data_AF-A0A935ZMV9-F1
#
_entry.id   AF-A0A935ZMV9-F1
#
_cell.length_a   1.000
_cell.length_b   1.000
_cell.length_c   1.000
_cell.angle_alpha   90.00
_cell.angle_beta   90.00
_cell.angle_gamma   90.00
#
_symmetry.space_group_name_H-M   'P 1'
#
loop_
_entity.id
_entity.type
_entity.pdbx_description
1 polymer ?
#
loop_
_entity_poly.entity_id
_entity_poly.type
_entity_poly.pdbx_seq_one_letter_code
_entity_poly.pdbx_strand_id
1 'polypeptide(L)'
;MRARHAFVATALGASLVLAAGCHRGGKDVALKKEGTAWPSLTEPPPPVQNSALRDAAVVVAIEDYQSVDDIPGARANAADWVKFLTKTQGVPETNTHLLWNHEATREEMLADARRAAEKVSPGGRLWFIFIGHGAPKKTGDDAWLVGADVRPTPDSIEARGVAQSELLAILEGKEGVQPIVVLDACFNGKTSTGGSVMEAGLQDLVFVSLKTGSRSIVLSASKSDEYAGSLPGLNRPAFSYLLLGAMRGWGDTNKDGTITVQEAVGYSKDALEMLLQGRHQTPEIVGGVGADQSLAISAGEPGPDLTEMRMRGAAANDLKMNADTLAVPDAALFEGGSVNFNQKSDMQAEKLYGQALELQKDETALPETRASTWCALARLSQSTNPYRVQALKMCREWQVYARALRNKETSMVNDYEYLRDYLTLAHKNKDQKQAACAAFLSGYNDLAEADYPHIKHVRRALKALQRGQKAKVPSLSDVKIVPTGSPSANPTPTP
;
A
#
# COMPACT_ATOMS: atom_id res chain seq x y z
N MET A 1 63.32 50.58 4.97
CA MET A 1 64.30 50.52 3.86
C MET A 1 64.01 49.29 3.01
N ARG A 2 64.16 49.42 1.67
CA ARG A 2 64.66 48.46 0.66
C ARG A 2 64.53 46.93 0.96
N ALA A 3 63.81 46.12 0.16
CA ALA A 3 64.13 45.63 -1.21
C ALA A 3 65.30 44.62 -1.24
N ARG A 4 65.38 43.57 -2.08
CA ARG A 4 64.54 42.99 -3.18
C ARG A 4 65.22 41.67 -3.66
N HIS A 5 64.45 40.64 -4.06
CA HIS A 5 64.80 39.62 -5.12
C HIS A 5 66.08 38.75 -4.83
N ALA A 6 66.53 37.73 -5.59
CA ALA A 6 66.10 36.88 -6.74
C ALA A 6 66.92 35.54 -6.65
N PHE A 7 66.41 34.32 -6.92
CA PHE A 7 66.14 33.63 -8.22
C PHE A 7 67.35 32.82 -8.80
N VAL A 8 67.06 31.78 -9.62
CA VAL A 8 67.98 30.89 -10.40
C VAL A 8 68.67 29.77 -9.58
N ALA A 9 68.32 28.48 -9.70
CA ALA A 9 68.63 27.46 -10.75
C ALA A 9 70.11 26.99 -10.75
N THR A 10 70.51 25.76 -11.14
CA THR A 10 69.98 24.92 -12.23
C THR A 10 70.33 23.42 -12.07
N ALA A 11 69.37 22.57 -12.47
CA ALA A 11 69.47 21.35 -13.27
C ALA A 11 70.74 20.44 -13.31
N LEU A 12 70.46 19.14 -13.18
CA LEU A 12 71.05 18.10 -14.05
C LEU A 12 69.88 17.29 -14.62
N GLY A 13 69.81 17.16 -15.94
CA GLY A 13 68.71 16.46 -16.61
C GLY A 13 69.22 15.43 -17.61
N ALA A 14 68.41 14.43 -17.88
CA ALA A 14 68.46 13.61 -19.09
C ALA A 14 67.07 13.03 -19.38
N SER A 15 66.39 13.56 -20.40
CA SER A 15 65.26 12.91 -21.08
C SER A 15 65.84 11.88 -22.08
N LEU A 16 65.16 10.82 -22.55
CA LEU A 16 63.98 10.93 -23.42
C LEU A 16 63.36 9.53 -23.75
N VAL A 17 62.07 9.37 -23.44
CA VAL A 17 60.99 8.67 -24.19
C VAL A 17 61.16 7.20 -24.66
N LEU A 18 60.31 6.30 -24.14
CA LEU A 18 59.25 5.54 -24.84
C LEU A 18 58.50 4.64 -23.81
N ALA A 19 57.19 4.31 -23.88
CA ALA A 19 56.00 4.98 -24.44
C ALA A 19 54.69 4.38 -23.85
N ALA A 20 53.60 5.18 -23.83
CA ALA A 20 52.16 4.84 -23.73
C ALA A 20 51.60 3.86 -22.66
N GLY A 21 50.57 4.31 -21.91
CA GLY A 21 49.62 3.42 -21.19
C GLY A 21 48.93 4.01 -19.95
N CYS A 22 47.84 4.76 -20.11
CA CYS A 22 47.04 5.29 -18.99
C CYS A 22 46.10 4.23 -18.37
N HIS A 23 45.98 4.18 -17.04
CA HIS A 23 44.66 4.29 -16.36
C HIS A 23 44.75 4.59 -14.85
N ARG A 24 43.64 5.12 -14.29
CA ARG A 24 43.54 5.73 -12.95
C ARG A 24 43.04 4.74 -11.90
N GLY A 25 43.41 4.97 -10.64
CA GLY A 25 42.91 4.21 -9.49
C GLY A 25 41.44 4.48 -9.17
N GLY A 26 40.74 3.44 -8.69
CA GLY A 26 39.38 3.54 -8.15
C GLY A 26 39.36 3.98 -6.70
N LYS A 27 38.31 4.70 -6.31
CA LYS A 27 37.85 4.81 -4.92
C LYS A 27 36.54 4.05 -4.83
N ASP A 28 36.39 3.20 -3.81
CA ASP A 28 35.14 2.52 -3.54
C ASP A 28 34.06 3.54 -3.17
N VAL A 29 33.03 3.65 -4.02
CA VAL A 29 31.81 4.40 -3.75
C VAL A 29 30.75 3.39 -3.38
N ALA A 30 30.35 3.37 -2.10
CA ALA A 30 29.23 2.57 -1.64
C ALA A 30 27.94 3.04 -2.35
N LEU A 31 27.33 2.14 -3.13
CA LEU A 31 26.11 2.41 -3.87
C LEU A 31 24.92 2.55 -2.90
N LYS A 32 24.37 3.77 -2.79
CA LYS A 32 23.09 4.00 -2.10
C LYS A 32 21.96 3.34 -2.90
N LYS A 33 21.08 2.62 -2.20
CA LYS A 33 19.79 2.16 -2.75
C LYS A 33 18.80 3.33 -2.71
N GLU A 34 18.56 3.98 -3.84
CA GLU A 34 17.51 4.98 -4.00
C GLU A 34 16.42 4.43 -4.94
N GLY A 35 15.24 4.16 -4.40
CA GLY A 35 14.04 3.82 -5.14
C GLY A 35 12.88 4.69 -4.65
N THR A 36 12.09 5.23 -5.59
CA THR A 36 10.81 5.94 -5.35
C THR A 36 10.71 6.72 -4.03
N ALA A 37 11.66 7.63 -3.79
CA ALA A 37 11.71 8.40 -2.55
C ALA A 37 10.59 9.45 -2.51
N TRP A 38 9.45 9.05 -1.97
CA TRP A 38 8.41 9.96 -1.46
C TRP A 38 9.04 11.02 -0.53
N PRO A 39 8.66 12.31 -0.63
CA PRO A 39 9.17 13.36 0.24
C PRO A 39 8.99 13.06 1.74
N SER A 40 9.93 13.50 2.57
CA SER A 40 9.71 13.44 4.02
C SER A 40 8.81 14.60 4.46
N LEU A 41 7.66 14.28 5.04
CA LEU A 41 6.75 15.26 5.65
C LEU A 41 7.12 15.60 7.11
N THR A 42 8.22 15.06 7.63
CA THR A 42 8.55 15.10 9.06
C THR A 42 8.97 16.48 9.56
N GLU A 43 9.50 17.34 8.68
CA GLU A 43 9.63 18.77 8.96
C GLU A 43 8.40 19.51 8.42
N PRO A 44 7.67 20.26 9.26
CA PRO A 44 6.52 21.05 8.80
C PRO A 44 7.00 22.30 8.04
N PRO A 45 6.21 22.82 7.07
CA PRO A 45 6.53 24.08 6.40
C PRO A 45 6.49 25.26 7.39
N PRO A 46 7.14 26.39 7.06
CA PRO A 46 7.06 27.61 7.85
C PRO A 46 5.61 28.02 8.15
N PRO A 47 5.32 28.67 9.28
CA PRO A 47 3.98 29.15 9.61
C PRO A 47 3.38 29.98 8.48
N VAL A 48 2.23 29.54 7.98
CA VAL A 48 1.34 30.38 7.16
C VAL A 48 0.42 31.14 8.11
N GLN A 49 -0.11 32.28 7.65
CA GLN A 49 -0.95 33.20 8.43
C GLN A 49 -1.81 32.46 9.48
N ASN A 50 -1.66 32.84 10.77
CA ASN A 50 -2.26 32.20 11.97
C ASN A 50 -3.81 32.12 11.93
N SER A 51 -4.32 31.30 11.02
CA SER A 51 -5.71 31.23 10.58
C SER A 51 -6.48 30.18 11.37
N ALA A 52 -5.79 29.15 11.85
CA ALA A 52 -6.35 28.06 12.63
C ALA A 52 -6.34 28.31 14.16
N LEU A 53 -6.10 29.55 14.63
CA LEU A 53 -6.10 29.89 16.07
C LEU A 53 -7.43 29.58 16.79
N ARG A 54 -8.53 29.44 16.03
CA ARG A 54 -9.86 29.08 16.54
C ARG A 54 -10.11 27.58 16.54
N ASP A 55 -9.25 26.80 15.91
CA ASP A 55 -9.48 25.38 15.66
C ASP A 55 -9.16 24.53 16.90
N ALA A 56 -9.64 23.30 16.87
CA ALA A 56 -9.17 22.22 17.73
C ALA A 56 -9.00 20.94 16.91
N ALA A 57 -8.16 20.02 17.39
CA ALA A 57 -7.85 18.80 16.66
C ALA A 57 -7.74 17.59 17.60
N VAL A 58 -8.21 16.45 17.10
CA VAL A 58 -7.88 15.12 17.63
C VAL A 58 -7.24 14.33 16.48
N VAL A 59 -6.06 13.79 16.73
CA VAL A 59 -5.35 12.91 15.79
C VAL A 59 -5.19 11.55 16.45
N VAL A 60 -5.75 10.52 15.84
CA VAL A 60 -5.76 9.14 16.34
C VAL A 60 -4.99 8.29 15.33
N ALA A 61 -3.94 7.61 15.79
CA ALA A 61 -3.23 6.63 14.99
C ALA A 61 -2.94 5.35 15.75
N ILE A 62 -3.30 4.24 15.15
CA ILE A 62 -3.12 2.91 15.72
C ILE A 62 -2.24 2.13 14.75
N GLU A 63 -0.95 2.09 15.05
CA GLU A 63 0.05 1.34 14.30
C GLU A 63 0.16 -0.07 14.88
N ASP A 64 0.31 -0.18 16.19
CA ASP A 64 0.39 -1.46 16.90
C ASP A 64 -0.97 -1.79 17.55
N TYR A 65 -1.64 -2.85 17.08
CA TYR A 65 -2.94 -3.31 17.60
C TYR A 65 -2.78 -4.50 18.56
N GLN A 66 -3.71 -4.66 19.52
CA GLN A 66 -3.60 -5.76 20.49
C GLN A 66 -3.92 -7.14 19.90
N SER A 67 -4.81 -7.22 18.89
CA SER A 67 -5.34 -8.51 18.41
C SER A 67 -5.81 -8.53 16.94
N VAL A 68 -5.53 -7.47 16.17
CA VAL A 68 -5.74 -7.40 14.71
C VAL A 68 -4.42 -6.99 14.04
N ASP A 69 -4.34 -7.05 12.71
CA ASP A 69 -3.11 -6.72 11.96
C ASP A 69 -2.58 -5.30 12.29
N ASP A 70 -1.27 -5.11 12.35
CA ASP A 70 -0.65 -3.78 12.53
C ASP A 70 -0.76 -2.91 11.27
N ILE A 71 -0.62 -1.58 11.43
CA ILE A 71 -0.65 -0.59 10.34
C ILE A 71 0.64 0.26 10.34
N PRO A 72 1.74 -0.27 9.76
CA PRO A 72 3.04 0.41 9.74
C PRO A 72 2.98 1.85 9.21
N GLY A 73 3.61 2.77 9.93
CA GLY A 73 3.71 4.19 9.62
C GLY A 73 2.48 5.03 9.99
N ALA A 74 1.44 4.47 10.61
CA ALA A 74 0.29 5.26 11.07
C ALA A 74 0.70 6.32 12.11
N ARG A 75 1.58 6.01 13.06
CA ARG A 75 2.10 6.98 14.03
C ARG A 75 2.95 8.06 13.38
N ALA A 76 3.73 7.68 12.36
CA ALA A 76 4.56 8.62 11.61
C ALA A 76 3.70 9.65 10.86
N ASN A 77 2.60 9.21 10.23
CA ASN A 77 1.62 10.12 9.64
C ASN A 77 0.97 11.04 10.68
N ALA A 78 0.53 10.51 11.83
CA ALA A 78 -0.10 11.31 12.89
C ALA A 78 0.86 12.36 13.49
N ALA A 79 2.14 12.03 13.66
CA ALA A 79 3.16 12.99 14.10
C ALA A 79 3.29 14.16 13.12
N ASP A 80 3.28 13.87 11.82
CA ASP A 80 3.40 14.89 10.77
C ASP A 80 2.13 15.75 10.66
N TRP A 81 0.94 15.18 10.87
CA TRP A 81 -0.33 15.91 11.01
C TRP A 81 -0.31 16.90 12.17
N VAL A 82 0.05 16.44 13.38
CA VAL A 82 0.11 17.30 14.58
C VAL A 82 1.11 18.45 14.37
N LYS A 83 2.28 18.16 13.79
CA LYS A 83 3.27 19.19 13.45
C LYS A 83 2.72 20.20 12.45
N PHE A 84 2.08 19.76 11.36
CA PHE A 84 1.53 20.69 10.36
C PHE A 84 0.40 21.56 10.92
N LEU A 85 -0.56 20.96 11.63
CA LEU A 85 -1.67 21.69 12.25
C LEU A 85 -1.16 22.73 13.25
N THR A 86 -0.26 22.36 14.15
CA THR A 86 0.23 23.26 15.21
C THR A 86 1.28 24.26 14.75
N LYS A 87 2.27 23.84 13.94
CA LYS A 87 3.42 24.67 13.54
C LYS A 87 3.21 25.43 12.24
N THR A 88 2.39 24.92 11.31
CA THR A 88 2.17 25.54 10.00
C THR A 88 0.86 26.31 9.94
N GLN A 89 -0.28 25.68 10.29
CA GLN A 89 -1.60 26.33 10.24
C GLN A 89 -1.92 27.17 11.49
N GLY A 90 -1.27 26.89 12.62
CA GLY A 90 -1.42 27.62 13.88
C GLY A 90 -2.59 27.15 14.76
N VAL A 91 -2.99 25.87 14.68
CA VAL A 91 -3.90 25.26 15.66
C VAL A 91 -3.22 25.30 17.03
N PRO A 92 -3.88 25.80 18.10
CA PRO A 92 -3.25 25.84 19.42
C PRO A 92 -2.87 24.42 19.89
N GLU A 93 -1.64 24.24 20.37
CA GLU A 93 -1.19 22.95 20.94
C GLU A 93 -2.07 22.51 22.11
N THR A 94 -2.54 23.45 22.93
CA THR A 94 -3.51 23.19 24.01
C THR A 94 -4.87 22.71 23.52
N ASN A 95 -5.19 22.89 22.24
CA ASN A 95 -6.40 22.44 21.57
C ASN A 95 -6.17 21.21 20.68
N THR A 96 -4.96 20.67 20.65
CA THR A 96 -4.57 19.52 19.83
C THR A 96 -4.32 18.32 20.72
N HIS A 97 -5.04 17.23 20.48
CA HIS A 97 -4.92 15.96 21.20
C HIS A 97 -4.43 14.88 20.25
N LEU A 98 -3.66 13.93 20.79
CA LEU A 98 -2.98 12.88 20.05
C LEU A 98 -3.10 11.57 20.82
N LEU A 99 -3.67 10.55 20.17
CA LEU A 99 -3.81 9.19 20.74
C LEU A 99 -3.00 8.21 19.89
N TRP A 100 -2.08 7.48 20.51
CA TRP A 100 -1.23 6.49 19.85
C TRP A 100 -1.40 5.06 20.37
N ASN A 101 -1.60 4.13 19.45
CA ASN A 101 -1.70 2.69 19.72
C ASN A 101 -2.68 2.43 20.88
N HIS A 102 -2.20 1.80 21.97
CA HIS A 102 -2.96 1.46 23.18
C HIS A 102 -3.75 2.62 23.84
N GLU A 103 -3.42 3.89 23.57
CA GLU A 103 -4.18 5.04 24.08
C GLU A 103 -5.51 5.22 23.33
N ALA A 104 -5.57 4.80 22.06
CA ALA A 104 -6.73 4.92 21.18
C ALA A 104 -7.80 3.85 21.47
N THR A 105 -8.25 3.80 22.72
CA THR A 105 -9.44 3.08 23.16
C THR A 105 -10.71 3.81 22.72
N ARG A 106 -11.86 3.12 22.75
CA ARG A 106 -13.17 3.72 22.49
C ARG A 106 -13.42 4.92 23.41
N GLU A 107 -13.14 4.74 24.69
CA GLU A 107 -13.37 5.71 25.76
C GLU A 107 -12.55 6.99 25.52
N GLU A 108 -11.25 6.88 25.27
CA GLU A 108 -10.40 8.05 25.06
C GLU A 108 -10.65 8.74 23.72
N MET A 109 -10.93 8.00 22.63
CA MET A 109 -11.33 8.63 21.36
C MET A 109 -12.59 9.50 21.52
N LEU A 110 -13.60 9.01 22.23
CA LEU A 110 -14.83 9.77 22.51
C LEU A 110 -14.59 10.91 23.51
N ALA A 111 -13.72 10.72 24.49
CA ALA A 111 -13.37 11.75 25.47
C ALA A 111 -12.60 12.90 24.82
N ASP A 112 -11.60 12.62 23.98
CA ASP A 112 -10.89 13.65 23.22
C ASP A 112 -11.76 14.35 22.18
N ALA A 113 -12.65 13.64 21.49
CA ALA A 113 -13.63 14.28 20.60
C ALA A 113 -14.48 15.33 21.35
N ARG A 114 -14.92 15.02 22.58
CA ARG A 114 -15.65 15.97 23.44
C ARG A 114 -14.75 17.11 23.92
N ARG A 115 -13.54 16.81 24.42
CA ARG A 115 -12.56 17.82 24.87
C ARG A 115 -12.16 18.79 23.75
N ALA A 116 -12.06 18.33 22.51
CA ALA A 116 -11.77 19.18 21.35
C ALA A 116 -13.01 19.98 20.92
N ALA A 117 -14.21 19.40 20.92
CA ALA A 117 -15.47 20.11 20.65
C ALA A 117 -15.74 21.25 21.65
N GLU A 118 -15.36 21.08 22.92
CA GLU A 118 -15.41 22.16 23.92
C GLU A 118 -14.43 23.30 23.58
N LYS A 119 -13.19 22.97 23.18
CA LYS A 119 -12.09 23.93 22.94
C LYS A 119 -12.18 24.71 21.62
N VAL A 120 -12.73 24.13 20.55
CA VAL A 120 -12.88 24.84 19.26
C VAL A 120 -13.73 26.09 19.43
N SER A 121 -13.27 27.23 18.91
CA SER A 121 -13.97 28.51 19.02
C SER A 121 -14.98 28.70 17.88
N PRO A 122 -16.04 29.52 18.06
CA PRO A 122 -16.97 29.84 16.97
C PRO A 122 -16.27 30.39 15.72
N GLY A 123 -16.65 29.86 14.56
CA GLY A 123 -15.99 30.09 13.26
C GLY A 123 -14.67 29.32 13.08
N GLY A 124 -14.30 28.44 14.01
CA GLY A 124 -13.16 27.52 13.89
C GLY A 124 -13.56 26.14 13.34
N ARG A 125 -12.54 25.38 12.94
CA ARG A 125 -12.66 24.00 12.46
C ARG A 125 -12.35 23.01 13.57
N LEU A 126 -13.09 21.91 13.59
CA LEU A 126 -12.89 20.81 14.52
C LEU A 126 -12.39 19.58 13.75
N TRP A 127 -11.10 19.32 13.85
CA TRP A 127 -10.44 18.24 13.14
C TRP A 127 -10.54 16.93 13.93
N PHE A 128 -10.95 15.85 13.26
CA PHE A 128 -10.80 14.49 13.77
C PHE A 128 -10.15 13.62 12.68
N ILE A 129 -8.89 13.28 12.87
CA ILE A 129 -8.09 12.50 11.92
C ILE A 129 -7.88 11.11 12.51
N PHE A 130 -8.36 10.07 11.82
CA PHE A 130 -8.23 8.68 12.23
C PHE A 130 -7.43 7.89 11.20
N ILE A 131 -6.40 7.19 11.67
CA ILE A 131 -5.51 6.34 10.87
C ILE A 131 -5.48 4.97 11.55
N GLY A 132 -6.23 4.00 11.00
CA GLY A 132 -6.56 2.77 11.71
C GLY A 132 -7.37 1.78 10.87
N HIS A 133 -7.83 0.67 11.47
CA HIS A 133 -8.80 -0.22 10.85
C HIS A 133 -10.20 0.36 10.96
N GLY A 134 -11.02 0.05 9.97
CA GLY A 134 -12.47 0.25 10.02
C GLY A 134 -13.19 -1.10 9.99
N ALA A 135 -14.46 -1.09 10.34
CA ALA A 135 -15.34 -2.24 10.14
C ALA A 135 -16.77 -1.78 9.84
N PRO A 136 -17.53 -2.48 8.99
CA PRO A 136 -18.93 -2.18 8.76
C PRO A 136 -19.76 -2.58 9.99
N LYS A 137 -20.84 -1.86 10.30
CA LYS A 137 -21.89 -2.44 11.16
C LYS A 137 -22.55 -3.61 10.43
N LYS A 138 -23.01 -4.62 11.18
CA LYS A 138 -23.76 -5.79 10.66
C LYS A 138 -24.96 -5.39 9.76
N THR A 139 -25.51 -4.20 9.99
CA THR A 139 -26.63 -3.57 9.28
C THR A 139 -26.25 -2.84 8.00
N GLY A 140 -24.97 -2.54 7.75
CA GLY A 140 -24.48 -1.78 6.60
C GLY A 140 -24.81 -0.28 6.59
N ASP A 141 -25.57 0.21 7.57
CA ASP A 141 -26.01 1.60 7.62
C ASP A 141 -24.98 2.56 8.21
N ASP A 142 -23.94 2.07 8.89
CA ASP A 142 -22.95 2.85 9.63
C ASP A 142 -21.64 2.03 9.76
N ALA A 143 -20.56 2.69 10.19
CA ALA A 143 -19.24 2.09 10.33
C ALA A 143 -18.66 2.24 11.75
N TRP A 144 -17.69 1.39 12.08
CA TRP A 144 -16.87 1.45 13.28
C TRP A 144 -15.45 1.92 12.94
N LEU A 145 -14.94 2.88 13.72
CA LEU A 145 -13.50 3.10 13.88
C LEU A 145 -13.00 2.09 14.92
N VAL A 146 -12.06 1.23 14.56
CA VAL A 146 -11.62 0.10 15.39
C VAL A 146 -10.63 0.58 16.45
N GLY A 147 -11.00 0.47 17.74
CA GLY A 147 -10.10 0.81 18.86
C GLY A 147 -8.95 -0.18 19.04
N ALA A 148 -7.88 0.25 19.70
CA ALA A 148 -6.62 -0.51 19.79
C ALA A 148 -6.70 -1.84 20.55
N ASP A 149 -7.66 -1.97 21.48
CA ASP A 149 -7.91 -3.16 22.30
C ASP A 149 -8.99 -4.10 21.70
N VAL A 150 -9.46 -3.83 20.48
CA VAL A 150 -10.44 -4.67 19.80
C VAL A 150 -9.87 -6.07 19.50
N ARG A 151 -10.67 -7.10 19.81
CA ARG A 151 -10.48 -8.48 19.33
C ARG A 151 -11.22 -8.67 18.00
N PRO A 152 -10.80 -9.57 17.09
CA PRO A 152 -11.39 -9.78 15.76
C PRO A 152 -12.76 -10.49 15.80
N THR A 153 -13.67 -10.05 16.66
CA THR A 153 -15.02 -10.59 16.82
C THR A 153 -16.04 -9.45 16.70
N PRO A 154 -17.22 -9.68 16.08
CA PRO A 154 -18.22 -8.63 15.86
C PRO A 154 -18.60 -7.89 17.13
N ASP A 155 -18.77 -8.63 18.22
CA ASP A 155 -19.23 -8.07 19.50
C ASP A 155 -18.12 -7.29 20.22
N SER A 156 -16.85 -7.63 19.98
CA SER A 156 -15.72 -6.82 20.46
C SER A 156 -15.50 -5.55 19.63
N ILE A 157 -15.75 -5.60 18.32
CA ILE A 157 -15.73 -4.43 17.43
C ILE A 157 -16.88 -3.48 17.81
N GLU A 158 -18.07 -4.02 18.09
CA GLU A 158 -19.26 -3.25 18.51
C GLU A 158 -19.09 -2.64 19.91
N ALA A 159 -18.46 -3.34 20.84
CA ALA A 159 -18.23 -2.84 22.20
C ALA A 159 -17.05 -1.85 22.34
N ARG A 160 -16.01 -1.96 21.50
CA ARG A 160 -14.74 -1.20 21.60
C ARG A 160 -14.39 -0.37 20.36
N GLY A 161 -15.27 -0.35 19.37
CA GLY A 161 -15.22 0.58 18.26
C GLY A 161 -15.99 1.86 18.55
N VAL A 162 -15.64 2.94 17.86
CA VAL A 162 -16.42 4.18 17.84
C VAL A 162 -17.31 4.17 16.61
N ALA A 163 -18.63 4.27 16.79
CA ALA A 163 -19.55 4.37 15.67
C ALA A 163 -19.36 5.72 14.97
N GLN A 164 -19.35 5.74 13.64
CA GLN A 164 -19.18 6.97 12.88
C GLN A 164 -20.31 7.96 13.17
N SER A 165 -21.55 7.47 13.30
CA SER A 165 -22.70 8.27 13.78
C SER A 165 -22.52 8.84 15.20
N GLU A 166 -21.92 8.09 16.14
CA GLU A 166 -21.67 8.54 17.51
C GLU A 166 -20.61 9.65 17.55
N LEU A 167 -19.53 9.47 16.79
CA LEU A 167 -18.49 10.50 16.62
C LEU A 167 -19.08 11.78 16.02
N LEU A 168 -19.79 11.68 14.89
CA LEU A 168 -20.38 12.84 14.22
C LEU A 168 -21.36 13.59 15.12
N ALA A 169 -22.17 12.90 15.92
CA ALA A 169 -23.06 13.52 16.89
C ALA A 169 -22.31 14.34 17.98
N ILE A 170 -21.08 13.93 18.35
CA ILE A 170 -20.23 14.70 19.26
C ILE A 170 -19.65 15.93 18.55
N LEU A 171 -19.08 15.74 17.36
CA LEU A 171 -18.41 16.82 16.62
C LEU A 171 -19.41 17.89 16.14
N GLU A 172 -20.65 17.50 15.81
CA GLU A 172 -21.76 18.40 15.49
C GLU A 172 -22.50 18.94 16.73
N GLY A 173 -22.11 18.56 17.95
CA GLY A 173 -22.77 19.02 19.17
C GLY A 173 -22.66 20.54 19.42
N LYS A 174 -21.73 21.23 18.75
CA LYS A 174 -21.52 22.68 18.85
C LYS A 174 -21.95 23.39 17.57
N GLU A 175 -22.71 24.47 17.72
CA GLU A 175 -23.08 25.35 16.60
C GLU A 175 -21.93 26.29 16.22
N GLY A 176 -21.96 26.77 14.97
CA GLY A 176 -20.99 27.76 14.48
C GLY A 176 -19.56 27.24 14.30
N VAL A 177 -19.32 25.94 14.42
CA VAL A 177 -18.03 25.30 14.09
C VAL A 177 -18.19 24.35 12.89
N GLN A 178 -17.09 24.11 12.19
CA GLN A 178 -17.02 23.25 11.01
C GLN A 178 -16.25 21.96 11.32
N PRO A 179 -16.92 20.82 11.54
CA PRO A 179 -16.23 19.55 11.70
C PRO A 179 -15.59 19.09 10.38
N ILE A 180 -14.39 18.54 10.49
CA ILE A 180 -13.64 17.95 9.38
C ILE A 180 -13.08 16.61 9.87
N VAL A 181 -13.59 15.52 9.30
CA VAL A 181 -13.26 14.15 9.67
C VAL A 181 -12.46 13.51 8.55
N VAL A 182 -11.24 13.05 8.85
CA VAL A 182 -10.35 12.38 7.91
C VAL A 182 -10.21 10.93 8.34
N LEU A 183 -10.54 9.99 7.44
CA LEU A 183 -10.60 8.56 7.75
C LEU A 183 -9.67 7.78 6.80
N ASP A 184 -8.45 7.49 7.26
CA ASP A 184 -7.56 6.53 6.59
C ASP A 184 -7.76 5.13 7.17
N ALA A 185 -8.87 4.53 6.76
CA ALA A 185 -9.38 3.25 7.24
C ALA A 185 -10.19 2.51 6.16
N CYS A 186 -10.15 1.17 6.20
CA CYS A 186 -10.99 0.31 5.35
C CYS A 186 -12.32 0.02 6.04
N PHE A 187 -13.46 0.38 5.44
CA PHE A 187 -14.77 0.12 6.06
C PHE A 187 -15.54 -1.08 5.47
N ASN A 188 -14.93 -1.82 4.53
CA ASN A 188 -15.47 -3.07 3.99
C ASN A 188 -15.11 -4.33 4.82
N GLY A 189 -14.55 -4.13 6.02
CA GLY A 189 -14.18 -5.22 6.93
C GLY A 189 -12.84 -5.88 6.62
N LYS A 190 -12.05 -5.34 5.68
CA LYS A 190 -10.74 -5.88 5.31
C LYS A 190 -9.58 -5.11 5.94
N THR A 191 -8.48 -5.81 6.21
CA THR A 191 -7.23 -5.19 6.67
C THR A 191 -6.45 -4.57 5.51
N SER A 192 -5.40 -3.82 5.82
CA SER A 192 -4.48 -3.16 4.87
C SER A 192 -3.69 -4.14 3.96
N THR A 193 -3.87 -5.46 4.15
CA THR A 193 -3.29 -6.53 3.31
C THR A 193 -4.35 -7.30 2.51
N GLY A 194 -5.63 -6.93 2.63
CA GLY A 194 -6.76 -7.66 2.04
C GLY A 194 -7.19 -8.91 2.82
N GLY A 195 -6.70 -9.09 4.06
CA GLY A 195 -7.28 -10.01 5.04
C GLY A 195 -8.61 -9.49 5.59
N SER A 196 -9.22 -10.19 6.56
CA SER A 196 -10.40 -9.70 7.29
C SER A 196 -9.98 -9.10 8.63
N VAL A 197 -10.67 -8.04 9.06
CA VAL A 197 -10.61 -7.49 10.44
C VAL A 197 -11.34 -8.42 11.42
N MET A 198 -12.13 -9.37 10.91
CA MET A 198 -12.86 -10.38 11.68
C MET A 198 -12.18 -11.75 11.63
N GLU A 199 -12.53 -12.63 12.57
CA GLU A 199 -12.17 -14.04 12.53
C GLU A 199 -12.79 -14.74 11.30
N ALA A 200 -12.01 -15.64 10.68
CA ALA A 200 -12.32 -16.22 9.38
C ALA A 200 -13.68 -16.94 9.34
N GLY A 201 -14.59 -16.44 8.52
CA GLY A 201 -15.95 -16.98 8.33
C GLY A 201 -17.08 -16.05 8.78
N LEU A 202 -16.74 -14.92 9.40
CA LEU A 202 -17.66 -13.80 9.66
C LEU A 202 -17.63 -12.84 8.46
N GLN A 203 -18.73 -12.14 8.17
CA GLN A 203 -19.05 -11.67 6.80
C GLN A 203 -18.24 -10.45 6.31
N ASP A 204 -17.34 -10.66 5.35
CA ASP A 204 -16.56 -9.62 4.64
C ASP A 204 -17.32 -8.90 3.49
N LEU A 205 -18.65 -9.00 3.43
CA LEU A 205 -19.46 -8.61 2.25
C LEU A 205 -20.52 -7.53 2.53
N VAL A 206 -20.44 -6.85 3.67
CA VAL A 206 -21.33 -5.72 3.97
C VAL A 206 -20.75 -4.45 3.36
N PHE A 207 -21.31 -4.01 2.24
CA PHE A 207 -21.11 -2.65 1.76
C PHE A 207 -21.73 -1.67 2.76
N VAL A 208 -20.93 -0.70 3.21
CA VAL A 208 -21.35 0.27 4.22
C VAL A 208 -21.62 1.63 3.60
N SER A 209 -22.69 2.29 4.05
CA SER A 209 -22.90 3.71 3.81
C SER A 209 -22.19 4.49 4.91
N LEU A 210 -21.06 5.14 4.59
CA LEU A 210 -20.44 6.09 5.52
C LEU A 210 -21.40 7.25 5.80
N LYS A 211 -21.43 7.72 7.04
CA LYS A 211 -22.35 8.76 7.48
C LYS A 211 -21.87 10.14 7.04
N THR A 212 -22.73 10.85 6.33
CA THR A 212 -22.62 12.29 6.13
C THR A 212 -23.11 13.00 7.39
N GLY A 213 -22.31 13.90 7.94
CA GLY A 213 -22.83 14.83 8.96
C GLY A 213 -23.81 15.85 8.34
N SER A 214 -24.61 16.51 9.18
CA SER A 214 -25.45 17.64 8.74
C SER A 214 -24.62 18.87 8.34
N ARG A 215 -23.41 18.98 8.91
CA ARG A 215 -22.41 20.03 8.67
C ARG A 215 -21.01 19.47 8.44
N SER A 216 -20.72 18.27 8.94
CA SER A 216 -19.39 17.68 8.91
C SER A 216 -18.94 17.35 7.49
N ILE A 217 -17.72 17.78 7.16
CA ILE A 217 -17.01 17.31 5.98
C ILE A 217 -16.35 15.99 6.37
N VAL A 218 -16.67 14.90 5.69
CA VAL A 218 -16.11 13.57 5.97
C VAL A 218 -15.33 13.11 4.73
N LEU A 219 -14.05 12.84 4.91
CA LEU A 219 -13.11 12.46 3.86
C LEU A 219 -12.67 11.02 4.10
N SER A 220 -12.99 10.10 3.19
CA SER A 220 -12.65 8.68 3.28
C SER A 220 -11.50 8.34 2.35
N ALA A 221 -10.62 7.44 2.80
CA ALA A 221 -9.48 6.95 2.02
C ALA A 221 -9.85 6.06 0.83
N SER A 222 -11.01 5.40 0.87
CA SER A 222 -11.51 4.54 -0.19
C SER A 222 -13.03 4.51 -0.20
N LYS A 223 -13.60 4.06 -1.32
CA LYS A 223 -15.03 3.67 -1.37
C LYS A 223 -15.30 2.42 -0.54
N SER A 224 -16.58 2.14 -0.31
CA SER A 224 -17.07 0.98 0.45
C SER A 224 -16.78 -0.40 -0.16
N ASP A 225 -16.35 -0.47 -1.42
CA ASP A 225 -15.95 -1.70 -2.13
C ASP A 225 -14.43 -1.87 -2.30
N GLU A 226 -13.67 -0.78 -2.11
CA GLU A 226 -12.21 -0.69 -2.23
C GLU A 226 -11.49 -0.86 -0.88
N TYR A 227 -10.14 -0.87 -0.86
CA TYR A 227 -9.37 -0.95 0.39
C TYR A 227 -8.26 0.12 0.45
N ALA A 228 -8.14 0.78 1.61
CA ALA A 228 -7.11 1.74 1.95
C ALA A 228 -5.83 1.04 2.44
N GLY A 229 -4.68 1.39 1.87
CA GLY A 229 -3.41 0.71 2.13
C GLY A 229 -2.20 1.63 2.09
N SER A 230 -1.01 1.04 2.20
CA SER A 230 0.25 1.78 2.20
C SER A 230 0.61 2.36 0.82
N LEU A 231 1.51 3.34 0.81
CA LEU A 231 2.13 3.88 -0.41
C LEU A 231 3.05 2.85 -1.09
N PRO A 232 3.18 2.86 -2.42
CA PRO A 232 4.20 2.10 -3.12
C PRO A 232 5.60 2.46 -2.63
N GLY A 233 6.36 1.47 -2.16
CA GLY A 233 7.74 1.64 -1.69
C GLY A 233 7.92 2.37 -0.36
N LEU A 234 6.84 2.74 0.35
CA LEU A 234 6.90 3.41 1.64
C LEU A 234 5.79 2.91 2.57
N ASN A 235 6.19 2.32 3.71
CA ASN A 235 5.29 1.83 4.75
C ASN A 235 4.66 3.02 5.53
N ARG A 236 3.70 3.70 4.90
CA ARG A 236 2.84 4.71 5.48
C ARG A 236 1.44 4.64 4.86
N PRO A 237 0.36 4.79 5.64
CA PRO A 237 -1.01 4.87 5.12
C PRO A 237 -1.15 5.98 4.08
N ALA A 238 -1.68 5.62 2.91
CA ALA A 238 -1.49 6.43 1.71
C ALA A 238 -2.39 7.67 1.64
N PHE A 239 -3.64 7.59 2.09
CA PHE A 239 -4.56 8.72 1.99
C PHE A 239 -4.17 9.83 2.97
N SER A 240 -3.93 9.49 4.23
CA SER A 240 -3.47 10.41 5.26
C SER A 240 -2.19 11.13 4.85
N TYR A 241 -1.24 10.43 4.23
CA TYR A 241 0.00 11.03 3.78
C TYR A 241 -0.23 12.00 2.61
N LEU A 242 -0.99 11.58 1.59
CA LEU A 242 -1.23 12.39 0.40
C LEU A 242 -2.10 13.61 0.68
N LEU A 243 -3.13 13.47 1.52
CA LEU A 243 -3.99 14.57 1.93
C LEU A 243 -3.20 15.63 2.72
N LEU A 244 -2.31 15.20 3.62
CA LEU A 244 -1.41 16.10 4.35
C LEU A 244 -0.44 16.82 3.40
N GLY A 245 0.15 16.11 2.44
CA GLY A 245 0.98 16.71 1.39
C GLY A 245 0.21 17.72 0.54
N ALA A 246 -1.02 17.39 0.16
CA ALA A 246 -1.89 18.30 -0.60
C ALA A 246 -2.16 19.59 0.17
N MET A 247 -2.51 19.49 1.46
CA MET A 247 -2.73 20.63 2.36
C MET A 247 -1.47 21.49 2.59
N ARG A 248 -0.26 20.92 2.45
CA ARG A 248 1.01 21.66 2.53
C ARG A 248 1.33 22.49 1.28
N GLY A 249 0.66 22.22 0.17
CA GLY A 249 0.81 22.96 -1.09
C GLY A 249 0.76 22.08 -2.35
N TRP A 250 0.85 20.74 -2.22
CA TRP A 250 0.90 19.87 -3.40
C TRP A 250 -0.43 19.88 -4.19
N GLY A 251 -1.53 20.19 -3.50
CA GLY A 251 -2.87 20.30 -4.07
C GLY A 251 -3.26 21.71 -4.52
N ASP A 252 -2.35 22.70 -4.47
CA ASP A 252 -2.62 24.09 -4.88
C ASP A 252 -2.67 24.20 -6.42
N THR A 253 -3.71 23.59 -7.02
CA THR A 253 -3.77 23.37 -8.47
C THR A 253 -4.02 24.66 -9.23
N ASN A 254 -4.83 25.54 -8.65
CA ASN A 254 -5.17 26.84 -9.22
C ASN A 254 -4.14 27.95 -8.87
N LYS A 255 -3.28 27.70 -7.86
CA LYS A 255 -2.24 28.62 -7.35
C LYS A 255 -2.79 29.89 -6.71
N ASP A 256 -3.96 29.83 -6.09
CA ASP A 256 -4.56 30.94 -5.34
C ASP A 256 -4.03 31.06 -3.90
N GLY A 257 -3.28 30.06 -3.41
CA GLY A 257 -2.71 30.02 -2.06
C GLY A 257 -3.63 29.43 -0.99
N THR A 258 -4.81 28.95 -1.39
CA THR A 258 -5.76 28.22 -0.56
C THR A 258 -5.85 26.78 -1.06
N ILE A 259 -5.96 25.81 -0.15
CA ILE A 259 -6.27 24.44 -0.51
C ILE A 259 -7.74 24.18 -0.21
N THR A 260 -8.54 23.91 -1.23
CA THR A 260 -9.93 23.46 -1.06
C THR A 260 -10.00 21.96 -0.70
N VAL A 261 -11.15 21.52 -0.18
CA VAL A 261 -11.42 20.09 0.05
C VAL A 261 -11.34 19.30 -1.26
N GLN A 262 -11.95 19.83 -2.33
CA GLN A 262 -11.93 19.21 -3.66
C GLN A 262 -10.50 19.06 -4.19
N GLU A 263 -9.64 20.06 -4.03
CA GLU A 263 -8.24 19.99 -4.45
C GLU A 263 -7.44 18.98 -3.65
N ALA A 264 -7.59 18.96 -2.33
CA ALA A 264 -6.84 18.05 -1.48
C ALA A 264 -7.19 16.57 -1.75
N VAL A 265 -8.48 16.28 -1.90
CA VAL A 265 -8.97 14.94 -2.27
C VAL A 265 -8.63 14.61 -3.72
N GLY A 266 -8.77 15.56 -4.64
CA GLY A 266 -8.44 15.42 -6.06
C GLY A 266 -6.98 15.06 -6.27
N TYR A 267 -6.04 15.83 -5.71
CA TYR A 267 -4.61 15.51 -5.73
C TYR A 267 -4.32 14.11 -5.17
N SER A 268 -4.94 13.78 -4.02
CA SER A 268 -4.73 12.48 -3.36
C SER A 268 -5.21 11.33 -4.24
N LYS A 269 -6.36 11.48 -4.90
CA LYS A 269 -6.92 10.52 -5.83
C LYS A 269 -6.03 10.37 -7.07
N ASP A 270 -5.67 11.48 -7.71
CA ASP A 270 -4.84 11.47 -8.92
C ASP A 270 -3.48 10.82 -8.64
N ALA A 271 -2.86 11.09 -7.50
CA ALA A 271 -1.61 10.45 -7.08
C ALA A 271 -1.75 8.93 -6.86
N LEU A 272 -2.89 8.47 -6.31
CA LEU A 272 -3.15 7.03 -6.11
C LEU A 272 -3.43 6.32 -7.43
N GLU A 273 -4.29 6.86 -8.29
CA GLU A 273 -4.51 6.34 -9.65
C GLU A 273 -3.20 6.33 -10.45
N MET A 274 -2.38 7.37 -10.30
CA MET A 274 -1.12 7.53 -11.00
C MET A 274 0.02 6.66 -10.47
N LEU A 275 0.01 6.16 -9.23
CA LEU A 275 1.16 5.44 -8.65
C LEU A 275 0.86 4.03 -8.11
N LEU A 276 -0.38 3.72 -7.76
CA LEU A 276 -0.73 2.36 -7.33
C LEU A 276 -0.58 1.35 -8.49
N GLN A 277 -0.33 0.11 -8.10
CA GLN A 277 -0.35 -1.09 -8.94
C GLN A 277 -0.96 -2.23 -8.11
N GLY A 278 -1.81 -3.06 -8.71
CA GLY A 278 -2.39 -4.24 -8.05
C GLY A 278 -3.47 -3.97 -6.99
N ARG A 279 -3.87 -2.72 -6.73
CA ARG A 279 -5.02 -2.36 -5.87
C ARG A 279 -5.69 -1.07 -6.32
N HIS A 280 -6.99 -0.96 -6.08
CA HIS A 280 -7.75 0.28 -6.25
C HIS A 280 -8.00 0.94 -4.89
N GLN A 281 -7.81 2.25 -4.83
CA GLN A 281 -8.13 3.10 -3.69
C GLN A 281 -8.49 4.48 -4.23
N THR A 282 -9.76 4.85 -4.15
CA THR A 282 -10.33 6.12 -4.59
C THR A 282 -10.79 6.91 -3.35
N PRO A 283 -10.03 7.90 -2.88
CA PRO A 283 -10.49 8.80 -1.84
C PRO A 283 -11.75 9.56 -2.24
N GLU A 284 -12.63 9.84 -1.28
CA GLU A 284 -13.92 10.47 -1.52
C GLU A 284 -14.32 11.50 -0.46
N ILE A 285 -15.09 12.50 -0.89
CA ILE A 285 -15.82 13.43 -0.03
C ILE A 285 -17.19 12.81 0.20
N VAL A 286 -17.43 12.21 1.37
CA VAL A 286 -18.66 11.47 1.64
C VAL A 286 -19.85 12.43 1.56
N GLY A 287 -20.79 12.14 0.66
CA GLY A 287 -21.96 12.99 0.38
C GLY A 287 -21.68 14.30 -0.38
N GLY A 288 -20.43 14.59 -0.74
CA GLY A 288 -20.06 15.81 -1.48
C GLY A 288 -20.22 17.12 -0.71
N VAL A 289 -20.52 17.08 0.60
CA VAL A 289 -20.72 18.28 1.41
C VAL A 289 -19.40 19.03 1.59
N GLY A 290 -19.41 20.33 1.29
CA GLY A 290 -18.28 21.23 1.56
C GLY A 290 -17.07 21.10 0.62
N ALA A 291 -17.25 20.55 -0.59
CA ALA A 291 -16.17 20.39 -1.57
C ALA A 291 -15.38 21.69 -1.87
N ASP A 292 -16.06 22.82 -1.96
CA ASP A 292 -15.44 24.15 -2.21
C ASP A 292 -14.89 24.82 -0.94
N GLN A 293 -15.02 24.20 0.25
CA GLN A 293 -14.53 24.83 1.49
C GLN A 293 -13.01 24.80 1.58
N SER A 294 -12.43 25.84 2.18
CA SER A 294 -11.00 25.92 2.49
C SER A 294 -10.60 24.94 3.60
N LEU A 295 -9.70 24.03 3.25
CA LEU A 295 -9.12 23.01 4.12
C LEU A 295 -7.81 23.50 4.77
N ALA A 296 -7.02 24.29 4.05
CA ALA A 296 -5.78 24.91 4.56
C ALA A 296 -5.42 26.19 3.81
N ILE A 297 -4.57 27.02 4.42
CA ILE A 297 -3.74 27.97 3.64
C ILE A 297 -2.53 27.19 3.14
N SER A 298 -2.25 27.29 1.84
CA SER A 298 -1.11 26.65 1.18
C SER A 298 0.20 27.21 1.72
N ALA A 299 1.13 26.34 2.09
CA ALA A 299 2.49 26.75 2.42
C ALA A 299 3.41 26.82 1.19
N GLY A 300 2.85 26.61 -0.01
CA GLY A 300 3.59 26.64 -1.27
C GLY A 300 4.64 25.54 -1.39
N GLU A 301 4.54 24.47 -0.60
CA GLU A 301 5.47 23.34 -0.71
C GLU A 301 5.30 22.66 -2.08
N PRO A 302 6.37 22.48 -2.88
CA PRO A 302 6.26 21.82 -4.17
C PRO A 302 5.98 20.32 -3.98
N GLY A 303 4.96 19.82 -4.67
CA GLY A 303 4.66 18.40 -4.72
C GLY A 303 5.72 17.58 -5.43
N PRO A 304 5.83 16.27 -5.13
CA PRO A 304 6.66 15.37 -5.90
C PRO A 304 6.19 15.28 -7.36
N ASP A 305 7.12 15.12 -8.29
CA ASP A 305 6.78 14.83 -9.69
C ASP A 305 6.25 13.39 -9.78
N LEU A 306 4.92 13.25 -9.78
CA LEU A 306 4.22 11.98 -9.88
C LEU A 306 4.52 11.26 -11.21
N THR A 307 4.84 11.99 -12.28
CA THR A 307 5.27 11.42 -13.56
C THR A 307 6.66 10.81 -13.43
N GLU A 308 7.60 11.56 -12.87
CA GLU A 308 8.92 11.03 -12.59
C GLU A 308 8.83 9.86 -11.59
N MET A 309 7.97 9.90 -10.58
CA MET A 309 7.77 8.79 -9.64
C MET A 309 7.15 7.55 -10.30
N ARG A 310 6.19 7.69 -11.24
CA ARG A 310 5.68 6.54 -12.01
C ARG A 310 6.75 5.98 -12.95
N MET A 311 7.52 6.84 -13.60
CA MET A 311 8.58 6.45 -14.52
C MET A 311 9.81 5.87 -13.79
N ARG A 312 10.13 6.36 -12.59
CA ARG A 312 11.12 5.78 -11.67
C ARG A 312 10.58 4.55 -10.95
N GLY A 313 9.27 4.41 -10.76
CA GLY A 313 8.64 3.18 -10.31
C GLY A 313 8.77 2.09 -11.36
N ALA A 314 8.49 2.41 -12.63
CA ALA A 314 8.78 1.55 -13.77
C ALA A 314 10.30 1.24 -13.90
N ALA A 315 11.18 2.24 -13.74
CA ALA A 315 12.63 2.04 -13.83
C ALA A 315 13.29 1.46 -12.55
N ALA A 316 12.58 1.43 -11.42
CA ALA A 316 12.96 0.68 -10.24
C ALA A 316 12.44 -0.75 -10.32
N ASN A 317 11.28 -0.97 -10.96
CA ASN A 317 10.84 -2.29 -11.41
C ASN A 317 11.80 -2.86 -12.48
N ASP A 318 12.45 -2.03 -13.31
CA ASP A 318 13.57 -2.45 -14.19
C ASP A 318 14.80 -2.99 -13.40
N LEU A 319 14.88 -2.80 -12.07
CA LEU A 319 15.95 -3.30 -11.20
C LEU A 319 15.48 -4.13 -9.99
N LYS A 320 14.16 -4.20 -9.75
CA LYS A 320 13.48 -4.99 -8.73
C LYS A 320 12.08 -5.36 -9.22
N MET A 321 11.98 -6.44 -9.98
CA MET A 321 10.70 -7.12 -10.11
C MET A 321 10.37 -7.86 -8.81
N ASN A 322 9.08 -8.07 -8.56
CA ASN A 322 8.56 -8.40 -7.23
C ASN A 322 9.20 -9.69 -6.67
N ALA A 323 9.92 -9.56 -5.55
CA ALA A 323 10.76 -10.62 -4.97
C ALA A 323 10.01 -11.50 -3.95
N ASP A 324 8.67 -11.45 -3.97
CA ASP A 324 7.83 -12.41 -3.25
C ASP A 324 8.08 -13.80 -3.84
N THR A 325 8.78 -14.62 -3.07
CA THR A 325 9.11 -15.98 -3.48
C THR A 325 7.82 -16.80 -3.41
N LEU A 326 7.30 -17.24 -4.56
CA LEU A 326 6.12 -18.12 -4.62
C LEU A 326 6.47 -19.52 -4.08
N ALA A 327 6.51 -19.63 -2.75
CA ALA A 327 6.62 -20.91 -2.06
C ALA A 327 5.30 -21.68 -2.25
N VAL A 328 5.37 -22.82 -2.95
CA VAL A 328 4.24 -23.76 -3.03
C VAL A 328 3.95 -24.29 -1.62
N PRO A 329 2.70 -24.24 -1.13
CA PRO A 329 2.36 -24.75 0.20
C PRO A 329 2.69 -26.25 0.34
N ASP A 330 3.52 -26.59 1.31
CA ASP A 330 3.93 -27.99 1.57
C ASP A 330 2.92 -28.68 2.50
N ALA A 331 2.57 -29.93 2.17
CA ALA A 331 1.73 -30.82 2.99
C ALA A 331 2.50 -32.01 3.58
N ALA A 332 3.82 -32.08 3.43
CA ALA A 332 4.64 -33.02 4.17
C ALA A 332 4.50 -32.78 5.68
N LEU A 333 4.32 -33.87 6.45
CA LEU A 333 4.12 -33.93 7.92
C LEU A 333 2.70 -33.68 8.45
N PHE A 334 1.74 -34.50 8.01
CA PHE A 334 0.50 -34.74 8.76
C PHE A 334 0.27 -36.24 8.95
N GLU A 335 0.77 -36.81 10.05
CA GLU A 335 0.39 -38.16 10.47
C GLU A 335 -1.11 -38.18 10.80
N GLY A 336 -1.83 -39.14 10.21
CA GLY A 336 -3.30 -39.18 10.27
C GLY A 336 -3.81 -39.31 11.70
N GLY A 337 -4.65 -38.36 12.12
CA GLY A 337 -5.32 -38.41 13.42
C GLY A 337 -6.17 -39.68 13.54
N SER A 338 -6.03 -40.40 14.65
CA SER A 338 -6.71 -41.68 14.87
C SER A 338 -8.24 -41.54 14.81
N VAL A 339 -8.86 -42.23 13.85
CA VAL A 339 -10.31 -42.26 13.65
C VAL A 339 -11.03 -42.83 14.88
N ASN A 340 -11.86 -42.02 15.53
CA ASN A 340 -12.66 -42.44 16.69
C ASN A 340 -14.00 -43.03 16.24
N PHE A 341 -14.06 -44.36 16.08
CA PHE A 341 -15.24 -45.10 15.61
C PHE A 341 -16.54 -44.92 16.44
N ASN A 342 -16.45 -44.37 17.66
CA ASN A 342 -17.62 -44.13 18.52
C ASN A 342 -18.23 -42.72 18.36
N GLN A 343 -17.59 -41.83 17.61
CA GLN A 343 -18.21 -40.63 17.08
C GLN A 343 -18.40 -40.81 15.58
N LYS A 344 -19.41 -40.18 14.99
CA LYS A 344 -19.52 -40.08 13.53
C LYS A 344 -18.43 -39.11 13.04
N SER A 345 -17.20 -39.59 12.92
CA SER A 345 -16.18 -38.95 12.08
C SER A 345 -16.78 -38.82 10.68
N ASP A 346 -16.93 -37.60 10.18
CA ASP A 346 -17.68 -37.37 8.96
C ASP A 346 -16.99 -38.11 7.80
N MET A 347 -17.68 -39.07 7.17
CA MET A 347 -17.21 -39.69 5.92
C MET A 347 -16.97 -38.63 4.84
N GLN A 348 -17.65 -37.48 4.97
CA GLN A 348 -17.43 -36.26 4.20
C GLN A 348 -16.07 -35.59 4.48
N ALA A 349 -15.57 -35.59 5.72
CA ALA A 349 -14.26 -35.06 6.09
C ALA A 349 -13.13 -35.93 5.51
N GLU A 350 -13.23 -37.25 5.67
CA GLU A 350 -12.29 -38.21 5.06
C GLU A 350 -12.25 -38.06 3.53
N LYS A 351 -13.42 -37.99 2.89
CA LYS A 351 -13.52 -37.80 1.43
C LYS A 351 -12.89 -36.48 0.97
N LEU A 352 -13.17 -35.37 1.66
CA LEU A 352 -12.60 -34.06 1.32
C LEU A 352 -11.10 -33.99 1.59
N TYR A 353 -10.60 -34.67 2.62
CA TYR A 353 -9.16 -34.77 2.90
C TYR A 353 -8.43 -35.58 1.83
N GLY A 354 -8.98 -36.73 1.42
CA GLY A 354 -8.46 -37.50 0.28
C GLY A 354 -8.40 -36.67 -1.01
N GLN A 355 -9.49 -35.99 -1.36
CA GLN A 355 -9.55 -35.10 -2.53
C GLN A 355 -8.55 -33.94 -2.45
N ALA A 356 -8.34 -33.35 -1.26
CA ALA A 356 -7.38 -32.28 -1.08
C ALA A 356 -5.92 -32.75 -1.27
N LEU A 357 -5.59 -33.95 -0.78
CA LEU A 357 -4.29 -34.58 -0.98
C LEU A 357 -4.04 -35.00 -2.43
N GLU A 358 -5.06 -35.46 -3.16
CA GLU A 358 -4.97 -35.77 -4.59
C GLU A 358 -4.69 -34.50 -5.40
N LEU A 359 -5.49 -33.45 -5.23
CA LEU A 359 -5.31 -32.17 -5.94
C LEU A 359 -4.00 -31.44 -5.60
N GLN A 360 -3.43 -31.69 -4.42
CA GLN A 360 -2.12 -31.14 -4.06
C GLN A 360 -0.94 -31.89 -4.72
N LYS A 361 -1.13 -33.16 -5.09
CA LYS A 361 -0.16 -33.96 -5.86
C LYS A 361 -0.32 -33.82 -7.37
N ASP A 362 -1.53 -33.54 -7.85
CA ASP A 362 -1.82 -33.25 -9.25
C ASP A 362 -1.20 -31.88 -9.61
N GLU A 363 -0.04 -31.91 -10.26
CA GLU A 363 0.67 -30.71 -10.73
C GLU A 363 -0.20 -29.83 -11.63
N THR A 364 -1.16 -30.41 -12.38
CA THR A 364 -2.05 -29.69 -13.30
C THR A 364 -3.24 -29.01 -12.63
N ALA A 365 -3.52 -29.32 -11.36
CA ALA A 365 -4.62 -28.71 -10.62
C ALA A 365 -4.38 -27.21 -10.36
N LEU A 366 -5.34 -26.37 -10.77
CA LEU A 366 -5.28 -24.93 -10.52
C LEU A 366 -5.16 -24.62 -9.01
N PRO A 367 -4.35 -23.62 -8.61
CA PRO A 367 -4.21 -23.23 -7.21
C PRO A 367 -5.54 -22.89 -6.50
N GLU A 368 -6.51 -22.34 -7.22
CA GLU A 368 -7.86 -22.06 -6.73
C GLU A 368 -8.68 -23.34 -6.49
N THR A 369 -8.45 -24.38 -7.30
CA THR A 369 -9.07 -25.70 -7.09
C THR A 369 -8.49 -26.36 -5.84
N ARG A 370 -7.15 -26.29 -5.66
CA ARG A 370 -6.46 -26.72 -4.43
C ARG A 370 -6.98 -25.94 -3.21
N ALA A 371 -7.03 -24.61 -3.30
CA ALA A 371 -7.57 -23.74 -2.26
C ALA A 371 -9.02 -24.09 -1.91
N SER A 372 -9.90 -24.19 -2.91
CA SER A 372 -11.33 -24.42 -2.68
C SER A 372 -11.60 -25.74 -1.97
N THR A 373 -10.83 -26.79 -2.26
CA THR A 373 -10.96 -28.12 -1.62
C THR A 373 -10.47 -28.10 -0.17
N TRP A 374 -9.30 -27.51 0.10
CA TRP A 374 -8.82 -27.30 1.47
C TRP A 374 -9.78 -26.43 2.29
N CYS A 375 -10.32 -25.36 1.71
CA CYS A 375 -11.33 -24.53 2.35
C CYS A 375 -12.68 -25.25 2.52
N ALA A 376 -13.05 -26.21 1.65
CA ALA A 376 -14.25 -27.01 1.81
C ALA A 376 -14.13 -27.95 3.02
N LEU A 377 -12.97 -28.61 3.18
CA LEU A 377 -12.65 -29.39 4.37
C LEU A 377 -12.68 -28.50 5.63
N ALA A 378 -12.03 -27.33 5.59
CA ALA A 378 -11.95 -26.38 6.70
C ALA A 378 -13.32 -25.87 7.21
N ARG A 379 -14.35 -25.88 6.37
CA ARG A 379 -15.71 -25.43 6.73
C ARG A 379 -16.50 -26.46 7.54
N LEU A 380 -16.10 -27.73 7.57
CA LEU A 380 -16.76 -28.75 8.40
C LEU A 380 -16.61 -28.44 9.90
N SER A 381 -17.58 -28.89 10.69
CA SER A 381 -17.61 -28.67 12.14
C SER A 381 -16.36 -29.20 12.83
N GLN A 382 -15.85 -28.47 13.83
CA GLN A 382 -14.75 -28.94 14.67
C GLN A 382 -15.07 -30.26 15.39
N SER A 383 -16.36 -30.54 15.65
CA SER A 383 -16.81 -31.81 16.25
C SER A 383 -16.87 -33.00 15.29
N THR A 384 -16.75 -32.80 13.97
CA THR A 384 -16.80 -33.88 12.97
C THR A 384 -15.60 -33.95 12.03
N ASN A 385 -14.75 -32.92 12.01
CA ASN A 385 -13.55 -32.84 11.17
C ASN A 385 -12.25 -32.85 11.99
N PRO A 386 -11.51 -33.96 12.06
CA PRO A 386 -10.22 -34.04 12.77
C PRO A 386 -9.10 -33.26 12.07
N TYR A 387 -9.26 -32.90 10.79
CA TYR A 387 -8.28 -32.18 9.97
C TYR A 387 -8.49 -30.66 9.95
N ARG A 388 -9.40 -30.12 10.75
CA ARG A 388 -9.86 -28.71 10.62
C ARG A 388 -8.72 -27.69 10.72
N VAL A 389 -7.77 -27.88 11.64
CA VAL A 389 -6.65 -26.94 11.85
C VAL A 389 -5.71 -26.92 10.64
N GLN A 390 -5.37 -28.10 10.14
CA GLN A 390 -4.54 -28.30 8.95
C GLN A 390 -5.26 -27.73 7.72
N ALA A 391 -6.55 -28.01 7.56
CA ALA A 391 -7.36 -27.52 6.45
C ALA A 391 -7.49 -25.99 6.45
N LEU A 392 -7.60 -25.34 7.61
CA LEU A 392 -7.58 -23.88 7.74
C LEU A 392 -6.22 -23.30 7.30
N LYS A 393 -5.10 -23.89 7.73
CA LYS A 393 -3.74 -23.52 7.29
C LYS A 393 -3.62 -23.63 5.76
N MET A 394 -3.89 -24.80 5.20
CA MET A 394 -3.76 -25.05 3.76
C MET A 394 -4.71 -24.19 2.92
N CYS A 395 -5.94 -23.96 3.41
CA CYS A 395 -6.90 -23.03 2.79
C CYS A 395 -6.31 -21.62 2.68
N ARG A 396 -5.76 -21.07 3.78
CA ARG A 396 -5.13 -19.75 3.78
C ARG A 396 -3.94 -19.68 2.83
N GLU A 397 -3.02 -20.64 2.92
CA GLU A 397 -1.79 -20.67 2.14
C GLU A 397 -2.07 -20.79 0.63
N TRP A 398 -2.97 -21.70 0.22
CA TRP A 398 -3.37 -21.81 -1.19
C TRP A 398 -4.16 -20.60 -1.69
N GLN A 399 -4.99 -19.95 -0.85
CA GLN A 399 -5.66 -18.71 -1.24
C GLN A 399 -4.69 -17.52 -1.39
N VAL A 400 -3.64 -17.44 -0.57
CA VAL A 400 -2.58 -16.44 -0.71
C VAL A 400 -1.79 -16.71 -1.99
N TYR A 401 -1.33 -17.96 -2.19
CA TYR A 401 -0.60 -18.37 -3.40
C TYR A 401 -1.40 -18.09 -4.68
N ALA A 402 -2.67 -18.48 -4.74
CA ALA A 402 -3.50 -18.27 -5.94
C ALA A 402 -3.72 -16.79 -6.27
N ARG A 403 -3.89 -15.93 -5.26
CA ARG A 403 -3.98 -14.47 -5.46
C ARG A 403 -2.64 -13.87 -5.89
N ALA A 404 -1.54 -14.29 -5.27
CA ALA A 404 -0.20 -13.85 -5.65
C ALA A 404 0.13 -14.23 -7.10
N LEU A 405 -0.21 -15.45 -7.52
CA LEU A 405 -0.06 -15.89 -8.91
C LEU A 405 -0.90 -15.04 -9.87
N ARG A 406 -2.21 -14.88 -9.65
CA ARG A 406 -3.07 -14.03 -10.50
C ARG A 406 -2.57 -12.59 -10.61
N ASN A 407 -2.12 -12.01 -9.50
CA ASN A 407 -1.57 -10.65 -9.49
C ASN A 407 -0.28 -10.58 -10.32
N LYS A 408 0.56 -11.62 -10.25
CA LYS A 408 1.80 -11.74 -11.03
C LYS A 408 1.51 -11.95 -12.53
N GLU A 409 0.53 -12.77 -12.88
CA GLU A 409 0.06 -12.94 -14.27
C GLU A 409 -0.50 -11.64 -14.85
N THR A 410 -1.33 -10.93 -14.09
CA THR A 410 -1.89 -9.62 -14.48
C THR A 410 -0.77 -8.59 -14.68
N SER A 411 0.22 -8.57 -13.79
CA SER A 411 1.41 -7.73 -13.92
C SER A 411 2.22 -8.09 -15.17
N MET A 412 2.44 -9.37 -15.44
CA MET A 412 3.18 -9.83 -16.62
C MET A 412 2.51 -9.39 -17.94
N VAL A 413 1.18 -9.47 -18.03
CA VAL A 413 0.43 -9.02 -19.22
C VAL A 413 0.59 -7.50 -19.41
N ASN A 414 0.43 -6.71 -18.34
CA ASN A 414 0.60 -5.25 -18.39
C ASN A 414 2.04 -4.84 -18.74
N ASP A 415 3.04 -5.46 -18.12
CA ASP A 415 4.46 -5.22 -18.38
C ASP A 415 4.84 -5.62 -19.81
N TYR A 416 4.24 -6.68 -20.35
CA TYR A 416 4.47 -7.13 -21.72
C TYR A 416 3.91 -6.14 -22.74
N GLU A 417 2.71 -5.62 -22.53
CA GLU A 417 2.10 -4.57 -23.37
C GLU A 417 2.92 -3.27 -23.30
N TYR A 418 3.37 -2.87 -22.11
CA TYR A 418 4.27 -1.72 -21.95
C TYR A 418 5.61 -1.94 -22.69
N LEU A 419 6.23 -3.11 -22.53
CA LEU A 419 7.48 -3.47 -23.19
C LEU A 419 7.33 -3.51 -24.73
N ARG A 420 6.19 -4.00 -25.25
CA ARG A 420 5.88 -3.97 -26.68
C ARG A 420 6.00 -2.55 -27.22
N ASP A 421 5.36 -1.61 -26.55
CA ASP A 421 5.29 -0.22 -26.99
C ASP A 421 6.66 0.49 -26.78
N TYR A 422 7.33 0.22 -25.66
CA TYR A 422 8.70 0.70 -25.37
C TYR A 422 9.71 0.28 -26.46
N LEU A 423 9.63 -0.95 -26.96
CA LEU A 423 10.51 -1.43 -28.04
C LEU A 423 10.32 -0.65 -29.34
N THR A 424 9.15 -0.01 -29.57
CA THR A 424 8.92 0.83 -30.76
C THR A 424 9.54 2.23 -30.65
N LEU A 425 9.79 2.75 -29.45
CA LEU A 425 10.24 4.13 -29.23
C LEU A 425 11.56 4.45 -29.95
N ALA A 426 11.57 5.47 -30.79
CA ALA A 426 12.73 5.84 -31.61
C ALA A 426 13.90 6.43 -30.80
N HIS A 427 13.61 7.10 -29.67
CA HIS A 427 14.60 7.76 -28.83
C HIS A 427 15.29 6.84 -27.81
N LYS A 428 14.85 5.58 -27.68
CA LYS A 428 15.45 4.57 -26.79
C LYS A 428 16.53 3.79 -27.54
N ASN A 429 17.73 3.74 -26.98
CA ASN A 429 18.89 3.09 -27.60
C ASN A 429 18.83 1.55 -27.47
N LYS A 430 19.80 0.87 -28.09
CA LYS A 430 19.89 -0.60 -28.12
C LYS A 430 19.97 -1.20 -26.70
N ASP A 431 20.81 -0.61 -25.86
CA ASP A 431 21.17 -1.17 -24.56
C ASP A 431 20.03 -0.98 -23.55
N GLN A 432 19.33 0.15 -23.61
CA GLN A 432 18.08 0.39 -22.88
C GLN A 432 16.99 -0.64 -23.24
N LYS A 433 16.85 -0.97 -24.53
CA LYS A 433 15.89 -1.99 -24.98
C LYS A 433 16.30 -3.40 -24.57
N GLN A 434 17.61 -3.70 -24.54
CA GLN A 434 18.10 -4.98 -24.01
C GLN A 434 17.86 -5.08 -22.50
N ALA A 435 18.12 -4.02 -21.73
CA ALA A 435 17.86 -3.96 -20.31
C ALA A 435 16.38 -4.21 -19.99
N ALA A 436 15.46 -3.53 -20.68
CA ALA A 436 14.02 -3.74 -20.51
C ALA A 436 13.58 -5.19 -20.81
N CYS A 437 14.08 -5.80 -21.89
CA CYS A 437 13.80 -7.22 -22.16
C CYS A 437 14.45 -8.17 -21.13
N ALA A 438 15.61 -7.84 -20.58
CA ALA A 438 16.28 -8.65 -19.56
C ALA A 438 15.57 -8.55 -18.20
N ALA A 439 15.13 -7.35 -17.81
CA ALA A 439 14.34 -7.12 -16.60
C ALA A 439 13.05 -7.95 -16.61
N PHE A 440 12.25 -7.85 -17.68
CA PHE A 440 11.04 -8.66 -17.86
C PHE A 440 11.31 -10.17 -17.71
N LEU A 441 12.36 -10.69 -18.35
CA LEU A 441 12.71 -12.12 -18.25
C LEU A 441 13.22 -12.51 -16.85
N SER A 442 13.67 -11.55 -16.05
CA SER A 442 14.19 -11.80 -14.71
C SER A 442 13.10 -11.84 -13.64
N GLY A 443 12.03 -11.04 -13.75
CA GLY A 443 10.94 -11.05 -12.76
C GLY A 443 9.88 -12.12 -12.95
N TYR A 444 9.80 -12.67 -14.16
CA TYR A 444 8.90 -13.76 -14.54
C TYR A 444 9.68 -15.05 -14.81
N ASN A 445 10.82 -15.27 -14.13
CA ASN A 445 11.71 -16.43 -14.33
C ASN A 445 11.22 -17.72 -13.64
N ASP A 446 10.36 -17.58 -12.63
CA ASP A 446 9.64 -18.61 -11.90
C ASP A 446 8.41 -19.14 -12.67
N LEU A 447 7.89 -18.35 -13.60
CA LEU A 447 6.81 -18.73 -14.51
C LEU A 447 7.35 -19.59 -15.67
N ALA A 448 6.71 -20.73 -15.94
CA ALA A 448 7.14 -21.66 -16.98
C ALA A 448 6.89 -21.14 -18.41
N GLU A 449 7.92 -21.02 -19.25
CA GLU A 449 7.78 -20.51 -20.64
C GLU A 449 6.75 -21.29 -21.48
N ALA A 450 6.47 -22.55 -21.14
CA ALA A 450 5.45 -23.38 -21.78
C ALA A 450 4.03 -22.80 -21.65
N ASP A 451 3.69 -22.28 -20.46
CA ASP A 451 2.37 -21.74 -20.13
C ASP A 451 2.22 -20.27 -20.54
N TYR A 452 3.35 -19.53 -20.53
CA TYR A 452 3.37 -18.07 -20.67
C TYR A 452 4.12 -17.64 -21.94
N PRO A 453 3.43 -17.55 -23.11
CA PRO A 453 4.07 -17.22 -24.39
C PRO A 453 4.74 -15.83 -24.39
N HIS A 454 4.29 -14.91 -23.53
CA HIS A 454 4.92 -13.62 -23.25
C HIS A 454 6.45 -13.75 -23.06
N ILE A 455 6.88 -14.70 -22.21
CA ILE A 455 8.29 -14.97 -21.89
C ILE A 455 9.06 -15.38 -23.15
N LYS A 456 8.49 -16.31 -23.94
CA LYS A 456 9.05 -16.80 -25.21
C LYS A 456 9.24 -15.68 -26.24
N HIS A 457 8.28 -14.76 -26.32
CA HIS A 457 8.36 -13.61 -27.23
C HIS A 457 9.43 -12.60 -26.80
N VAL A 458 9.51 -12.25 -25.52
CA VAL A 458 10.55 -11.33 -25.01
C VAL A 458 11.94 -11.96 -25.10
N ARG A 459 12.08 -13.26 -24.84
CA ARG A 459 13.34 -14.01 -24.99
C ARG A 459 13.83 -14.04 -26.45
N ARG A 460 12.92 -14.05 -27.43
CA ARG A 460 13.25 -13.87 -28.86
C ARG A 460 13.64 -12.42 -29.17
N ALA A 461 12.93 -11.43 -28.61
CA ALA A 461 13.26 -10.01 -28.79
C ALA A 461 14.66 -9.67 -28.25
N LEU A 462 15.02 -10.14 -27.04
CA LEU A 462 16.35 -9.96 -26.46
C LEU A 462 17.45 -10.54 -27.37
N LYS A 463 17.27 -11.75 -27.88
CA LYS A 463 18.23 -12.39 -28.81
C LYS A 463 18.38 -11.61 -30.13
N ALA A 464 17.32 -10.99 -30.64
CA ALA A 464 17.38 -10.12 -31.82
C ALA A 464 18.16 -8.83 -31.52
N LEU A 465 17.86 -8.17 -30.40
CA LEU A 465 18.59 -6.96 -29.95
C LEU A 465 20.08 -7.24 -29.72
N GLN A 466 20.45 -8.39 -29.14
CA GLN A 466 21.84 -8.80 -28.94
C GLN A 466 22.60 -8.86 -30.28
N ARG A 467 21.98 -9.40 -31.32
CA ARG A 467 22.49 -9.46 -32.71
C ARG A 467 22.49 -8.11 -33.45
N GLY A 468 22.12 -7.01 -32.79
CA GLY A 468 22.05 -5.68 -33.43
C GLY A 468 20.81 -5.46 -34.29
N GLN A 469 19.82 -6.36 -34.25
CA GLN A 469 18.59 -6.24 -35.01
C GLN A 469 17.55 -5.40 -34.24
N LYS A 470 16.62 -4.76 -34.96
CA LYS A 470 15.41 -4.21 -34.35
C LYS A 470 14.55 -5.36 -33.85
N ALA A 471 13.97 -5.21 -32.65
CA ALA A 471 13.05 -6.18 -32.07
C ALA A 471 11.66 -5.58 -31.85
N LYS A 472 10.65 -6.44 -31.90
CA LYS A 472 9.26 -6.21 -31.50
C LYS A 472 8.72 -7.51 -30.90
N VAL A 473 7.67 -7.41 -30.09
CA VAL A 473 6.87 -8.56 -29.65
C VAL A 473 5.44 -8.40 -30.19
N PRO A 474 4.69 -9.48 -30.47
CA PRO A 474 3.30 -9.39 -30.95
C PRO A 474 2.35 -8.93 -29.84
N SER A 475 1.17 -8.40 -30.19
CA SER A 475 0.07 -8.29 -29.21
C SER A 475 -0.41 -9.69 -28.82
N LEU A 476 -0.81 -9.88 -27.56
CA LEU A 476 -1.34 -11.13 -27.02
C LEU A 476 -2.68 -10.92 -26.27
N SER A 477 -3.39 -9.83 -26.56
CA SER A 477 -4.64 -9.39 -25.91
C SER A 477 -5.74 -10.45 -25.75
N ASP A 478 -5.75 -11.48 -26.61
CA ASP A 478 -6.76 -12.53 -26.65
C ASP A 478 -6.22 -13.93 -26.26
N VAL A 479 -4.96 -14.02 -25.83
CA VAL A 479 -4.34 -15.29 -25.45
C VAL A 479 -4.78 -15.67 -24.03
N LYS A 480 -5.69 -16.64 -23.94
CA LYS A 480 -5.99 -17.31 -22.66
C LYS A 480 -4.71 -17.98 -22.14
N ILE A 481 -4.17 -17.43 -21.06
CA ILE A 481 -3.21 -18.10 -20.20
C ILE A 481 -3.94 -19.32 -19.60
N VAL A 482 -3.40 -20.51 -19.82
CA VAL A 482 -3.87 -21.75 -19.21
C VAL A 482 -2.68 -22.32 -18.43
N PRO A 483 -2.54 -21.96 -17.14
CA PRO A 483 -1.39 -22.39 -16.36
C PRO A 483 -1.51 -23.89 -16.05
N THR A 484 -0.43 -24.64 -16.26
CA THR A 484 -0.34 -26.08 -15.94
C THR A 484 0.10 -26.32 -14.49
N GLY A 485 -0.13 -25.34 -13.61
CA GLY A 485 0.08 -25.41 -12.16
C GLY A 485 1.54 -25.58 -11.70
N SER A 486 2.49 -25.59 -12.64
CA SER A 486 3.89 -25.91 -12.42
C SER A 486 4.77 -24.66 -12.26
N PRO A 487 5.51 -24.50 -11.14
CA PRO A 487 6.63 -23.56 -11.11
C PRO A 487 7.74 -24.05 -12.05
N SER A 488 8.51 -23.12 -12.62
CA SER A 488 9.70 -23.43 -13.41
C SER A 488 10.67 -24.29 -12.59
N ALA A 489 10.95 -25.51 -13.03
CA ALA A 489 11.98 -26.34 -12.42
C ALA A 489 13.33 -25.59 -12.51
N ASN A 490 13.88 -25.21 -11.35
CA ASN A 490 15.10 -24.41 -11.26
C ASN A 490 16.18 -24.94 -12.20
N PRO A 491 16.74 -24.13 -13.12
CA PRO A 491 18.01 -24.47 -13.72
C PRO A 491 19.03 -24.50 -12.58
N THR A 492 19.50 -25.70 -12.22
CA THR A 492 20.59 -25.88 -11.26
C THR A 492 21.72 -24.93 -11.62
N PRO A 493 22.31 -24.19 -10.65
CA PRO A 493 23.56 -23.49 -10.92
C PRO A 493 24.58 -24.55 -11.32
N THR A 494 25.03 -24.52 -12.57
CA THR A 494 26.17 -25.33 -13.01
C THR A 494 27.39 -24.96 -12.15
N PRO A 495 28.18 -25.97 -11.72
CA PRO A 495 29.29 -25.78 -10.78
C PRO A 495 30.42 -24.89 -11.35
#